data_AF-A0A2R6FQI4-F1
#
_entry.id   AF-A0A2R6FQI4-F1
#
_cell.length_a   1.000
_cell.length_b   1.000
_cell.length_c   1.000
_cell.angle_alpha   90.00
_cell.angle_beta   90.00
_cell.angle_gamma   90.00
#
_symmetry.space_group_name_H-M   'P 1'
#
loop_
_entity.id
_entity.type
_entity.pdbx_description
1 polymer ?
#
loop_
_entity_poly.entity_id
_entity_poly.type
_entity_poly.pdbx_seq_one_letter_code
_entity_poly.pdbx_strand_id
1 'polypeptide(L)'
;MTDDIPSILSHEEEAIAAALAAGHDPVSIAEERDASLAAIEASIDRIRAKTERAFATLDASPFAADLAADLDPERRAALQDALAG
;
A
#
# COMPACT_ATOMS: atom_id res chain seq x y z
N MET A 1 -6.50 20.05 -7.17
CA MET A 1 -5.21 19.40 -7.50
C MET A 1 -5.23 18.09 -6.76
N THR A 2 -5.38 16.97 -7.46
CA THR A 2 -5.01 15.67 -6.88
C THR A 2 -3.52 15.77 -6.60
N ASP A 3 -3.13 15.68 -5.34
CA ASP A 3 -1.73 15.55 -4.98
C ASP A 3 -1.21 14.29 -5.70
N ASP A 4 -0.44 14.48 -6.77
CA ASP A 4 0.41 13.45 -7.37
C ASP A 4 1.51 13.14 -6.36
N ILE A 5 1.14 12.47 -5.26
CA ILE A 5 2.11 11.90 -4.34
C ILE A 5 2.78 10.77 -5.13
N PRO A 6 4.11 10.83 -5.38
CA PRO A 6 4.79 9.79 -6.12
C PRO A 6 4.60 8.46 -5.41
N SER A 7 3.90 7.54 -6.07
CA SER A 7 3.64 6.22 -5.53
C SER A 7 4.85 5.31 -5.69
N ILE A 8 5.06 4.45 -4.69
CA ILE A 8 6.04 3.36 -4.77
C ILE A 8 5.54 2.22 -5.67
N LEU A 9 4.23 2.18 -5.93
CA LEU A 9 3.56 1.19 -6.74
C LEU A 9 3.52 1.65 -8.21
N SER A 10 3.55 0.69 -9.13
CA SER A 10 3.21 0.98 -10.52
C SER A 10 1.71 1.25 -10.65
N HIS A 11 1.28 1.89 -11.74
CA HIS A 11 -0.14 2.12 -12.00
C HIS A 11 -0.99 0.83 -11.96
N GLU A 12 -0.44 -0.29 -12.43
CA GLU A 12 -1.10 -1.59 -12.37
C GLU A 12 -1.20 -2.13 -10.94
N GLU A 13 -0.13 -1.97 -10.16
CA GLU A 13 -0.10 -2.36 -8.75
C GLU A 13 -1.06 -1.51 -7.91
N GLU A 14 -1.19 -0.21 -8.21
CA GLU A 14 -2.18 0.66 -7.58
C GLU A 14 -3.61 0.20 -7.86
N ALA A 15 -3.92 -0.14 -9.10
CA ALA A 15 -5.24 -0.63 -9.47
C ALA A 15 -5.58 -1.94 -8.73
N ILE A 16 -4.60 -2.86 -8.61
CA ILE A 16 -4.76 -4.10 -7.85
C ILE A 16 -4.95 -3.81 -6.35
N ALA A 17 -4.13 -2.93 -5.77
CA ALA A 17 -4.24 -2.56 -4.36
C ALA A 17 -5.59 -1.89 -4.05
N ALA A 18 -6.09 -1.03 -4.94
CA ALA A 18 -7.39 -0.40 -4.81
C ALA A 18 -8.54 -1.42 -4.85
N ALA A 19 -8.47 -2.40 -5.77
CA ALA A 19 -9.47 -3.46 -5.84
C ALA A 19 -9.50 -4.34 -4.57
N LEU A 20 -8.32 -4.69 -4.04
CA LEU A 20 -8.21 -5.39 -2.76
C LEU A 20 -8.80 -4.58 -1.61
N ALA A 21 -8.52 -3.28 -1.55
CA ALA A 21 -9.08 -2.39 -0.53
C ALA A 21 -10.61 -2.24 -0.63
N ALA A 22 -11.16 -2.36 -1.84
CA ALA A 22 -12.61 -2.41 -2.08
C ALA A 22 -13.24 -3.78 -1.75
N GLY A 23 -12.43 -4.78 -1.38
CA GLY A 23 -12.89 -6.11 -0.97
C GLY A 23 -12.99 -7.14 -2.09
N HIS A 24 -12.45 -6.86 -3.29
CA HIS A 24 -12.38 -7.85 -4.36
C HIS A 24 -11.33 -8.92 -4.02
N ASP A 25 -11.65 -10.18 -4.27
CA ASP A 25 -10.70 -11.27 -4.14
C ASP A 25 -9.75 -11.37 -5.36
N PRO A 26 -8.58 -12.01 -5.23
CA PRO A 26 -7.62 -12.12 -6.33
C PRO A 26 -8.15 -12.81 -7.60
N VAL A 27 -9.15 -13.69 -7.46
CA VAL A 27 -9.77 -14.40 -8.59
C VAL A 27 -10.62 -13.43 -9.39
N SER A 28 -11.47 -12.67 -8.72
CA SER A 28 -12.33 -11.64 -9.32
C SER A 28 -11.48 -10.57 -10.03
N ILE A 29 -10.38 -10.15 -9.40
CA ILE A 29 -9.43 -9.19 -10.01
C ILE A 29 -8.79 -9.77 -11.27
N ALA A 30 -8.43 -11.06 -11.26
CA ALA A 30 -7.85 -11.73 -12.42
C ALA A 30 -8.85 -11.80 -13.59
N GLU A 31 -10.12 -12.12 -13.30
CA GLU A 31 -11.20 -12.17 -14.28
C GLU A 31 -11.50 -10.79 -14.89
N GLU A 32 -11.67 -9.75 -14.06
CA GLU A 32 -11.94 -8.38 -14.52
C GLU A 32 -10.82 -7.81 -15.40
N ARG A 33 -9.58 -8.24 -15.16
CA ARG A 33 -8.38 -7.73 -15.84
C ARG A 33 -7.91 -8.62 -16.99
N ASP A 34 -8.62 -9.70 -17.29
CA ASP A 34 -8.21 -10.71 -18.27
C ASP A 34 -6.74 -11.17 -18.05
N ALA A 35 -6.41 -11.42 -16.79
CA ALA A 35 -5.08 -11.81 -16.33
C ALA A 35 -5.12 -13.20 -15.67
N SER A 36 -3.97 -13.86 -15.58
CA SER A 36 -3.91 -15.11 -14.80
C SER A 36 -3.89 -14.82 -13.30
N LEU A 37 -4.51 -15.68 -12.50
CA LEU A 37 -4.47 -15.60 -11.04
C LEU A 37 -3.04 -15.52 -10.52
N ALA A 38 -2.14 -16.35 -11.06
CA ALA A 38 -0.72 -16.34 -10.69
C ALA A 38 -0.03 -14.98 -10.95
N ALA A 39 -0.43 -14.25 -11.99
CA ALA A 39 0.09 -12.91 -12.26
C ALA A 39 -0.44 -11.87 -11.24
N ILE A 40 -1.70 -12.00 -10.83
CA ILE A 40 -2.28 -11.16 -9.76
C ILE A 40 -1.57 -11.44 -8.44
N GLU A 41 -1.45 -12.70 -8.03
CA GLU A 41 -0.76 -13.10 -6.80
C GLU A 41 0.68 -12.58 -6.78
N ALA A 42 1.43 -12.74 -7.88
CA ALA A 42 2.78 -12.20 -7.99
C ALA A 42 2.83 -10.67 -7.87
N SER A 43 1.78 -9.96 -8.31
CA SER A 43 1.67 -8.51 -8.15
C SER A 43 1.38 -8.13 -6.70
N ILE A 44 0.52 -8.89 -6.02
CA ILE A 44 0.24 -8.71 -4.58
C ILE A 44 1.51 -8.90 -3.75
N ASP A 45 2.30 -9.92 -4.05
CA ASP A 45 3.58 -10.16 -3.37
C ASP A 45 4.57 -9.00 -3.58
N ARG A 46 4.63 -8.45 -4.80
CA ARG A 46 5.46 -7.26 -5.08
C ARG A 46 4.98 -6.04 -4.31
N ILE A 47 3.66 -5.80 -4.24
CA ILE A 47 3.07 -4.71 -3.46
C ILE A 47 3.49 -4.85 -1.99
N ARG A 48 3.32 -6.04 -1.39
CA ARG A 48 3.72 -6.31 0.00
C ARG A 48 5.21 -6.03 0.22
N ALA A 49 6.08 -6.56 -0.64
CA ALA A 49 7.52 -6.37 -0.52
C ALA A 49 7.95 -4.89 -0.66
N LYS A 50 7.28 -4.12 -1.52
CA LYS A 50 7.53 -2.67 -1.66
C LYS A 50 7.09 -1.91 -0.41
N THR A 51 5.91 -2.24 0.13
CA THR A 51 5.36 -1.65 1.35
C THR A 51 6.25 -1.94 2.55
N GLU A 52 6.69 -3.19 2.74
CA GLU A 52 7.63 -3.56 3.80
C GLU A 52 8.94 -2.79 3.71
N ARG A 53 9.50 -2.64 2.50
CA ARG A 53 10.71 -1.85 2.29
C ARG A 53 10.52 -0.37 2.61
N ALA A 54 9.36 0.18 2.26
CA ALA A 54 9.01 1.56 2.60
C ALA A 54 8.94 1.74 4.12
N PHE A 55 8.30 0.81 4.84
CA PHE A 55 8.27 0.83 6.31
C PHE A 55 9.65 0.69 6.94
N ALA A 56 10.49 -0.23 6.46
CA ALA A 56 11.86 -0.37 6.95
C ALA A 56 12.68 0.91 6.72
N THR A 57 12.47 1.58 5.59
CA THR A 57 13.11 2.88 5.29
C THR A 57 12.62 3.98 6.24
N LEU A 58 11.31 4.01 6.52
CA LEU A 58 10.72 4.96 7.48
C LEU A 58 11.26 4.72 8.89
N ASP A 59 11.33 3.47 9.35
CA ASP A 59 11.83 3.10 10.68
C ASP A 59 13.32 3.47 10.86
N ALA A 60 14.13 3.29 9.82
CA ALA A 60 15.54 3.70 9.82
C ALA A 60 15.77 5.21 9.69
N SER A 61 14.73 6.00 9.40
CA SER A 61 14.87 7.44 9.13
C SER A 61 15.12 8.22 10.43
N PRO A 62 16.14 9.09 10.50
CA PRO A 62 16.34 9.95 11.66
C PRO A 62 15.22 10.98 11.82
N PHE A 63 14.43 11.22 10.77
CA PHE A 63 13.28 12.12 10.79
C PHE A 63 11.97 11.41 11.13
N ALA A 64 11.98 10.11 11.41
CA ALA A 64 10.77 9.34 11.68
C ALA A 64 10.02 9.87 12.91
N ALA A 65 10.74 10.26 13.96
CA ALA A 65 10.17 10.83 15.17
C ALA A 65 9.54 12.20 14.93
N ASP A 66 10.19 13.05 14.13
CA ASP A 66 9.69 14.38 13.76
C ASP A 66 8.48 14.25 12.84
N LEU A 67 8.53 13.38 11.83
CA LEU A 67 7.39 13.07 10.97
C LEU A 67 6.23 12.51 11.79
N ALA A 68 6.51 11.58 12.71
CA ALA A 68 5.49 11.05 13.60
C ALA A 68 4.87 12.15 14.45
N ALA A 69 5.65 13.14 14.92
CA ALA A 69 5.16 14.29 15.68
C ALA A 69 4.32 15.27 14.82
N ASP A 70 4.68 15.45 13.55
CA ASP A 70 3.98 16.27 12.57
C ASP A 70 2.65 15.66 12.10
N LEU A 71 2.50 14.34 12.19
CA LEU A 71 1.19 13.71 12.02
C LEU A 71 0.25 14.21 13.12
N ASP A 72 -0.90 14.75 12.72
CA ASP A 72 -1.96 15.07 13.67
C ASP A 72 -2.37 13.80 14.45
N PRO A 73 -2.86 13.94 15.70
CA PRO A 73 -3.16 12.77 16.55
C PRO A 73 -4.14 11.78 15.92
N GLU A 74 -5.04 12.26 15.06
CA GLU A 74 -6.04 11.47 14.35
C GLU A 74 -5.40 10.59 13.27
N ARG A 75 -4.53 11.15 12.42
CA ARG A 75 -3.77 10.40 11.41
C ARG A 75 -2.79 9.43 12.04
N ARG A 76 -2.17 9.80 13.17
CA ARG A 76 -1.28 8.90 13.92
C ARG A 76 -2.05 7.70 14.47
N ALA A 77 -3.23 7.91 15.05
CA ALA A 77 -4.08 6.83 15.54
C ALA A 77 -4.57 5.93 14.39
N ALA A 78 -5.03 6.51 13.28
CA ALA A 78 -5.46 5.76 12.10
C ALA A 78 -4.34 4.89 11.51
N LEU A 79 -3.11 5.39 11.47
CA LEU A 79 -1.94 4.62 11.04
C LEU A 79 -1.63 3.47 12.00
N GLN A 80 -1.70 3.72 13.31
CA GLN A 80 -1.47 2.68 14.33
C GLN A 80 -2.52 1.58 14.27
N ASP A 81 -3.80 1.93 14.12
CA ASP A 81 -4.90 0.98 13.97
C ASP A 81 -4.75 0.14 12.68
N ALA A 82 -4.34 0.77 11.58
CA ALA A 82 -4.10 0.08 10.31
C ALA A 82 -2.91 -0.90 10.36
N LEU A 83 -1.93 -0.65 11.23
CA LEU A 83 -0.73 -1.49 11.41
C LEU A 83 -0.89 -2.56 12.50
N ALA A 84 -1.87 -2.40 13.40
CA ALA A 84 -2.18 -3.38 14.45
C ALA A 84 -3.09 -4.54 13.96
N GLY A 85 -3.51 -4.50 12.69
CA GLY A 85 -4.36 -5.49 12.02
C GLY A 85 -3.60 -6.65 11.40
#